data_AF-A0A942NFX0-F1
#
_entry.id   AF-A0A942NFX0-F1
#
_cell.length_a   1.000
_cell.length_b   1.000
_cell.length_c   1.000
_cell.angle_alpha   90.00
_cell.angle_beta   90.00
_cell.angle_gamma   90.00
#
_symmetry.space_group_name_H-M   'P 1'
#
loop_
_entity.id
_entity.type
_entity.pdbx_description
1 polymer ?
#
loop_
_entity_poly.entity_id
_entity_poly.type
_entity_poly.pdbx_seq_one_letter_code
_entity_poly.pdbx_strand_id
1 'polypeptide(L)'
;MSDESFQGLKALPFKFPRTCGNCGRVYQTEAEFLEQTQDLRNGRSPFKAFEDDDGRVILEVFRNCVCGSTLMDEFHSRRDNSPEGQRRREAYAQAQALLAGKKPE
;
A
#
# COMPACT_ATOMS: atom_id res chain seq x y z
N MET A 1 -17.41 -24.73 28.97
CA MET A 1 -18.04 -23.87 27.94
C MET A 1 -17.00 -22.86 27.52
N SER A 2 -16.21 -23.21 26.51
CA SER A 2 -15.33 -22.30 25.80
C SER A 2 -15.60 -22.58 24.33
N ASP A 3 -16.19 -21.60 23.66
CA ASP A 3 -16.57 -21.67 22.26
C ASP A 3 -15.30 -21.82 21.39
N GLU A 4 -14.94 -23.05 21.04
CA GLU A 4 -13.94 -23.41 20.01
C GLU A 4 -14.37 -22.98 18.59
N SER A 5 -15.54 -22.36 18.46
CA SER A 5 -16.27 -22.10 17.23
C SER A 5 -15.71 -20.97 16.35
N PHE A 6 -14.62 -20.31 16.76
CA PHE A 6 -14.02 -19.18 16.03
C PHE A 6 -12.56 -19.40 15.56
N GLN A 7 -11.99 -20.58 15.77
CA GLN A 7 -10.63 -20.86 15.28
C GLN A 7 -10.59 -20.88 13.75
N GLY A 8 -9.81 -19.97 13.14
CA GLY A 8 -9.55 -19.95 11.70
C GLY A 8 -10.44 -19.03 10.87
N LEU A 9 -11.29 -18.19 11.49
CA LEU A 9 -12.00 -17.13 10.77
C LEU A 9 -11.01 -16.11 10.21
N LYS A 10 -10.80 -16.15 8.88
CA LYS A 10 -10.08 -15.11 8.13
C LYS A 10 -11.08 -14.37 7.23
N ALA A 11 -11.49 -13.17 7.63
CA ALA A 11 -12.24 -12.27 6.78
C ALA A 11 -11.31 -11.13 6.32
N LEU A 12 -10.98 -11.04 5.04
CA LEU A 12 -10.31 -9.87 4.44
C LEU A 12 -10.63 -9.75 2.92
N PRO A 13 -10.79 -8.53 2.36
CA PRO A 13 -12.13 -7.92 2.27
C PRO A 13 -12.45 -7.28 0.90
N PHE A 14 -13.73 -7.14 0.57
CA PHE A 14 -14.16 -6.05 -0.31
C PHE A 14 -13.98 -4.74 0.46
N LYS A 15 -12.83 -4.06 0.27
CA LYS A 15 -12.53 -2.73 0.88
C LYS A 15 -13.22 -1.57 0.17
N PHE A 16 -13.75 -1.86 -1.01
CA PHE A 16 -14.50 -0.93 -1.81
C PHE A 16 -15.96 -1.38 -1.91
N PRO A 17 -16.93 -0.45 -1.92
CA PRO A 17 -16.73 0.99 -2.08
C PRO A 17 -16.20 1.70 -0.82
N ARG A 18 -15.32 2.68 -1.03
CA ARG A 18 -14.75 3.52 0.05
C ARG A 18 -15.42 4.88 0.05
N THR A 19 -16.03 5.24 1.17
CA THR A 19 -16.69 6.55 1.33
C THR A 19 -15.84 7.51 2.16
N CYS A 20 -15.68 8.74 1.68
CA CYS A 20 -15.10 9.83 2.44
C CYS A 20 -16.07 10.27 3.54
N GLY A 21 -15.69 10.09 4.81
CA GLY A 21 -16.53 10.48 5.96
C GLY A 21 -16.82 11.99 6.07
N ASN A 22 -16.06 12.84 5.38
CA ASN A 22 -16.25 14.29 5.43
C ASN A 22 -17.19 14.84 4.34
N CYS A 23 -17.09 14.35 3.09
CA CYS A 23 -17.87 14.89 1.96
C CYS A 23 -18.81 13.87 1.30
N GLY A 24 -18.81 12.62 1.76
CA GLY A 24 -19.67 11.56 1.24
C GLY A 24 -19.27 11.00 -0.13
N ARG A 25 -18.20 11.49 -0.76
CA ARG A 25 -17.70 10.94 -2.03
C ARG A 25 -17.39 9.45 -1.89
N VAL A 26 -17.85 8.66 -2.85
CA VAL A 26 -17.67 7.21 -2.90
C VAL A 26 -16.70 6.86 -4.03
N TYR A 27 -15.70 6.05 -3.72
CA TYR A 27 -14.79 5.43 -4.68
C TYR A 27 -15.19 3.96 -4.80
N GLN A 28 -15.60 3.51 -5.99
CA GLN A 28 -16.15 2.17 -6.20
C GLN A 28 -15.08 1.10 -6.29
N THR A 29 -13.88 1.50 -6.71
CA THR A 29 -12.75 0.59 -6.89
C THR A 29 -11.47 1.18 -6.31
N GLU A 30 -10.50 0.29 -6.12
CA GLU A 30 -9.15 0.63 -5.70
C GLU A 30 -8.46 1.58 -6.70
N ALA A 31 -8.66 1.34 -8.01
CA ALA A 31 -8.15 2.21 -9.07
C ALA A 31 -8.76 3.61 -8.98
N GLU A 32 -10.09 3.72 -8.85
CA GLU A 32 -10.76 5.01 -8.68
C GLU A 32 -10.27 5.76 -7.45
N PHE A 33 -10.05 5.08 -6.33
CA PHE A 33 -9.51 5.69 -5.13
C PHE A 33 -8.11 6.25 -5.38
N LEU A 34 -7.20 5.48 -5.98
CA LEU A 34 -5.82 5.93 -6.23
C LEU A 34 -5.75 7.03 -7.29
N GLU A 35 -6.60 7.00 -8.31
CA GLU A 35 -6.61 7.98 -9.41
C GLU A 35 -7.29 9.30 -9.04
N GLN A 36 -8.37 9.25 -8.25
CA GLN A 36 -9.20 10.42 -7.98
C GLN A 36 -8.89 11.11 -6.65
N THR A 37 -8.11 10.47 -5.77
CA THR A 37 -7.57 11.13 -4.57
C THR A 37 -6.25 11.82 -4.87
N GLN A 38 -5.87 12.74 -4.00
CA GLN A 38 -4.70 13.59 -4.12
C GLN A 38 -3.60 13.15 -3.16
N ASP A 39 -2.39 13.62 -3.41
CA ASP A 39 -1.24 13.40 -2.53
C ASP A 39 -1.43 14.05 -1.16
N LEU A 40 -0.67 13.56 -0.18
CA LEU A 40 -0.54 14.24 1.09
C LEU A 40 0.15 15.59 0.90
N ARG A 41 -0.32 16.59 1.65
CA ARG A 41 0.34 17.89 1.70
C ARG A 41 1.73 17.74 2.32
N ASN A 42 2.67 18.58 1.89
CA ASN A 42 4.02 18.69 2.44
C ASN A 42 4.97 17.52 2.15
N GLY A 43 4.72 16.73 1.11
CA GLY A 43 5.67 15.69 0.65
C GLY A 43 5.89 14.56 1.64
N ARG A 44 4.99 14.38 2.63
CA ARG A 44 5.01 13.22 3.52
C ARG A 44 4.85 11.95 2.68
N SER A 45 5.57 10.90 3.06
CA SER A 45 5.38 9.57 2.46
C SER A 45 3.89 9.22 2.53
N PRO A 46 3.23 8.91 1.39
CA PRO A 46 1.84 8.49 1.37
C PRO A 46 1.68 7.03 1.81
N PHE A 47 2.78 6.37 2.24
CA PHE A 47 2.80 4.96 2.58
C PHE A 47 3.46 4.72 3.93
N LYS A 48 2.87 3.82 4.71
CA LYS A 48 3.50 3.16 5.86
C LYS A 48 3.37 1.64 5.69
N ALA A 49 4.49 0.95 5.80
CA ALA A 49 4.52 -0.51 5.69
C ALA A 49 4.57 -1.15 7.08
N PHE A 50 3.89 -2.28 7.25
CA PHE A 50 4.03 -3.16 8.40
C PHE A 50 3.88 -4.62 7.96
N GLU A 51 4.35 -5.55 8.78
CA GLU A 51 4.11 -6.98 8.59
C GLU A 51 2.94 -7.41 9.47
N ASP A 52 2.00 -8.16 8.91
CA ASP A 52 0.94 -8.81 9.67
C ASP A 52 1.44 -10.08 10.39
N ASP A 53 0.56 -10.71 11.17
CA ASP A 53 0.89 -11.91 11.95
C ASP A 53 1.25 -13.13 11.06
N ASP A 54 0.89 -13.12 9.78
CA ASP A 54 1.25 -14.15 8.80
C ASP A 54 2.56 -13.80 8.05
N GLY A 55 3.25 -12.71 8.42
CA GLY A 55 4.48 -12.24 7.77
C GLY A 55 4.25 -11.58 6.41
N ARG A 56 3.01 -11.18 6.08
CA ARG A 56 2.69 -10.48 4.84
C ARG A 56 2.88 -8.99 5.03
N VAL A 57 3.52 -8.34 4.05
CA VAL A 57 3.69 -6.89 4.07
C VAL A 57 2.38 -6.21 3.67
N ILE A 58 1.82 -5.45 4.61
CA ILE A 58 0.67 -4.58 4.41
C ILE A 58 1.15 -3.13 4.27
N LEU A 59 0.57 -2.40 3.33
CA LEU A 59 0.84 -1.00 3.06
C LEU A 59 -0.39 -0.17 3.44
N GLU A 60 -0.29 0.63 4.50
CA GLU A 60 -1.23 1.73 4.75
C GLU A 60 -0.97 2.84 3.74
N VAL A 61 -1.96 3.13 2.90
CA VAL A 61 -1.92 4.18 1.87
C VAL A 61 -2.76 5.36 2.35
N PHE A 62 -2.12 6.51 2.50
CA PHE A 62 -2.74 7.75 2.93
C PHE A 62 -2.87 8.68 1.72
N ARG A 63 -4.11 9.07 1.41
CA ARG A 63 -4.42 9.99 0.30
C ARG A 63 -5.44 11.03 0.73
N ASN A 64 -5.44 12.20 0.11
CA ASN A 64 -6.44 13.21 0.37
C ASN A 64 -7.62 13.07 -0.58
N CYS A 65 -8.83 12.99 -0.04
CA CYS A 65 -10.03 13.24 -0.83
C CYS A 65 -9.94 14.65 -1.46
N VAL A 66 -10.61 14.86 -2.60
CA VAL A 66 -10.70 16.19 -3.24
C VAL A 66 -11.27 17.28 -2.34
N CYS A 67 -12.00 16.92 -1.28
CA CYS A 67 -12.48 17.86 -0.27
C CYS A 67 -11.41 18.27 0.76
N GLY A 68 -10.20 17.71 0.68
CA GLY A 68 -9.07 17.99 1.56
C GLY A 68 -8.93 17.08 2.79
N SER A 69 -9.91 16.22 3.09
CA SER A 69 -9.79 15.24 4.18
C SER A 69 -8.85 14.08 3.81
N THR A 70 -8.05 13.62 4.78
CA THR A 70 -7.18 12.46 4.60
C THR A 70 -7.95 11.16 4.78
N LEU A 71 -7.80 10.26 3.82
CA LEU A 71 -8.30 8.90 3.82
C LEU A 71 -7.11 7.95 4.01
N MET A 72 -7.35 6.84 4.69
CA MET A 72 -6.42 5.72 4.81
C MET A 72 -7.13 4.45 4.36
N ASP A 73 -6.41 3.64 3.60
CA ASP A 73 -6.77 2.26 3.33
C ASP A 73 -5.51 1.38 3.24
N GLU A 74 -5.67 0.06 3.40
CA GLU A 74 -4.54 -0.87 3.45
C GLU A 74 -4.54 -1.82 2.26
N PHE A 75 -3.35 -2.05 1.73
CA PHE A 75 -3.11 -2.76 0.49
C PHE A 75 -2.06 -3.84 0.74
N HIS A 76 -2.18 -4.97 0.05
CA HIS A 76 -1.06 -5.92 0.04
C HIS A 76 0.09 -5.38 -0.80
N SER A 77 1.31 -5.51 -0.29
CA SER A 77 2.48 -5.23 -1.10
C SER A 77 2.54 -6.20 -2.28
N ARG A 78 2.50 -5.65 -3.49
CA ARG A 78 2.76 -6.38 -4.75
C ARG A 78 4.25 -6.56 -5.05
N ARG A 79 5.13 -6.20 -4.11
CA ARG A 79 6.57 -6.38 -4.27
C ARG A 79 6.92 -7.85 -4.16
N ASP A 80 7.62 -8.37 -5.16
CA ASP A 80 8.24 -9.69 -5.07
C ASP A 80 9.44 -9.63 -4.11
N ASN A 81 9.26 -10.16 -2.91
CA ASN A 81 10.30 -10.23 -1.89
C ASN A 81 11.09 -11.56 -1.91
N SER A 82 10.91 -12.39 -2.95
CA SER A 82 11.75 -13.57 -3.12
C SER A 82 13.22 -13.18 -3.38
N PRO A 83 14.18 -14.10 -3.16
CA PRO A 83 15.57 -13.86 -3.53
C PRO A 83 15.77 -13.48 -5.01
N GLU A 84 14.93 -13.99 -5.91
CA GLU A 84 14.94 -13.62 -7.33
C GLU A 84 14.46 -12.17 -7.54
N GLY A 85 13.36 -11.79 -6.90
CA GLY A 85 12.87 -10.41 -6.89
C GLY A 85 13.91 -9.42 -6.38
N GLN A 86 14.66 -9.81 -5.34
CA GLN A 86 15.75 -9.02 -4.79
C GLN A 86 16.91 -8.86 -5.77
N ARG A 87 17.40 -9.96 -6.36
CA ARG A 87 18.47 -9.94 -7.38
C ARG A 87 18.12 -9.06 -8.58
N ARG A 88 16.89 -9.12 -9.07
CA ARG A 88 16.41 -8.27 -10.17
C ARG A 88 16.47 -6.78 -9.83
N ARG A 89 16.10 -6.39 -8.61
CA ARG A 89 16.18 -4.99 -8.15
C ARG A 89 17.62 -4.50 -8.00
N GLU A 90 18.49 -5.34 -7.45
CA GLU A 90 19.92 -5.01 -7.28
C GLU A 90 20.60 -4.80 -8.64
N ALA A 91 20.39 -5.69 -9.60
CA ALA A 91 20.92 -5.54 -10.95
C ALA A 91 20.42 -4.24 -11.62
N TYR A 92 19.13 -3.92 -11.46
CA TYR A 92 18.57 -2.67 -11.98
C TYR A 92 19.16 -1.43 -11.31
N ALA A 93 19.36 -1.46 -9.98
CA ALA A 93 19.99 -0.37 -9.25
C ALA A 93 21.45 -0.13 -9.69
N GLN A 94 22.20 -1.21 -9.93
CA GLN A 94 23.56 -1.14 -10.48
C GLN A 94 23.55 -0.52 -11.89
N ALA A 95 22.65 -0.96 -12.77
CA ALA A 95 22.52 -0.40 -14.12
C ALA A 95 22.20 1.10 -14.08
N GLN A 96 21.28 1.53 -13.20
CA GLN A 96 20.98 2.96 -13.02
C GLN A 96 22.19 3.76 -12.51
N ALA A 97 22.98 3.22 -11.57
CA ALA A 97 24.17 3.90 -11.06
C ALA A 97 25.20 4.14 -12.18
N LEU A 98 25.44 3.14 -13.03
CA LEU A 98 26.33 3.24 -14.19
C LEU A 98 25.85 4.32 -15.17
N LEU A 99 24.55 4.33 -15.50
CA LEU A 99 23.96 5.35 -16.38
C LEU A 99 24.02 6.75 -15.78
N ALA A 100 23.93 6.88 -14.45
CA ALA A 100 24.07 8.13 -13.73
C ALA A 100 25.53 8.59 -13.55
N GLY A 101 26.51 7.86 -14.09
CA GLY A 101 27.94 8.18 -13.95
C GLY A 101 28.51 7.95 -12.55
N LYS A 102 27.77 7.29 -11.65
CA LYS A 102 28.28 6.89 -10.33
C LYS A 102 28.99 5.55 -10.49
N LYS A 103 30.32 5.54 -10.37
CA LYS A 103 31.08 4.28 -10.32
C LYS A 103 30.66 3.48 -9.08
N PRO A 104 30.42 2.16 -9.21
CA PRO A 104 30.31 1.30 -8.04
C PRO A 104 31.68 1.27 -7.32
N GLU A 105 31.66 1.33 -5.99
CA GLU A 105 32.84 1.04 -5.14
C GLU A 105 33.23 -0.44 -5.21
#